data_AF-A0A9Q1FHU9-F1
#
_entry.id   AF-A0A9Q1FHU9-F1
#
_cell.length_a   1.000
_cell.length_b   1.000
_cell.length_c   1.000
_cell.angle_alpha   90.00
_cell.angle_beta   90.00
_cell.angle_gamma   90.00
#
_symmetry.space_group_name_H-M   'P 1'
#
loop_
_entity.id
_entity.type
_entity.pdbx_description
1 polymer ?
#
loop_
_entity_poly.entity_id
_entity_poly.type
_entity_poly.pdbx_seq_one_letter_code
_entity_poly.pdbx_strand_id
1 'polypeptide(L)'
;MEDLILKHVDLEIPTNELSHETKGLSSKHLVVRRGEPFKITLFFQGRLFNTDRDSLVFRAVLGGLYVEFPATLSKPLSYSRWNAEIEPGISTHSHTVTVNIFASSFSSVGLYDLRLHVLAQPWQHSYRIGEFVLLCNPWCPADSVYFQNEELREEYVKNDVGLLYMGTSKNVVPRPWEFSQYEEGILEICLDLLNISPQHRSNWQMDYLRRSDPVYLSRVVCAMINCEDDRGILKGNWSGVFRNGVNPSEWTGSDDILKLWAESKFKPVHYGQCWVFAAVMCTVMRVLGIPCRVVTNFNSAHDTNGNLVIEEYYDEMGKKTTHDQRQHLEFPRVG
;
A
#
# COMPACT_ATOMS: atom_id res chain seq x y z
N MET A 1 12.98 -23.06 -41.22
CA MET A 1 11.94 -22.18 -40.66
C MET A 1 12.62 -21.39 -39.57
N GLU A 2 12.50 -20.06 -39.54
CA GLU A 2 13.12 -19.23 -38.50
C GLU A 2 12.23 -19.13 -37.27
N ASP A 3 12.84 -19.16 -36.09
CA ASP A 3 12.17 -19.08 -34.79
C ASP A 3 11.70 -17.65 -34.48
N LEU A 4 10.72 -17.53 -33.59
CA LEU A 4 10.25 -16.25 -33.05
C LEU A 4 10.80 -16.12 -31.63
N ILE A 5 11.80 -15.26 -31.46
CA ILE A 5 12.53 -15.12 -30.20
C ILE A 5 12.31 -13.72 -29.64
N LEU A 6 11.87 -13.63 -28.37
CA LEU A 6 11.78 -12.35 -27.68
C LEU A 6 13.18 -11.83 -27.36
N LYS A 7 13.51 -10.63 -27.84
CA LYS A 7 14.82 -10.01 -27.68
C LYS A 7 14.85 -8.98 -26.56
N HIS A 8 13.81 -8.15 -26.49
CA HIS A 8 13.72 -7.05 -25.53
C HIS A 8 12.26 -6.76 -25.19
N VAL A 9 12.04 -6.19 -24.02
CA VAL A 9 10.73 -5.74 -23.55
C VAL A 9 10.90 -4.35 -22.98
N ASP A 10 10.06 -3.43 -23.43
CA ASP A 10 9.86 -2.12 -22.81
C ASP A 10 8.55 -2.16 -22.01
N LEU A 11 8.65 -1.80 -20.72
CA LEU A 11 7.49 -1.71 -19.82
C LEU A 11 6.81 -0.33 -19.91
N GLU A 12 7.25 0.54 -20.82
CA GLU A 12 6.65 1.85 -21.11
C GLU A 12 6.47 2.70 -19.84
N ILE A 13 7.46 2.62 -18.94
CA ILE A 13 7.38 3.14 -17.56
C ILE A 13 6.91 4.60 -17.51
N PRO A 14 7.50 5.55 -18.27
CA PRO A 14 7.10 6.95 -18.15
C PRO A 14 5.64 7.20 -18.56
N THR A 15 5.14 6.48 -19.57
CA THR A 15 3.78 6.61 -20.06
C THR A 15 2.78 6.00 -19.10
N ASN A 16 3.08 4.79 -18.60
CA ASN A 16 2.22 4.11 -17.63
C ASN A 16 2.18 4.85 -16.30
N GLU A 17 3.31 5.31 -15.76
CA GLU A 17 3.31 6.03 -14.50
C GLU A 17 2.54 7.35 -14.53
N LEU A 18 2.54 8.01 -15.71
CA LEU A 18 1.73 9.18 -15.94
C LEU A 18 0.24 8.84 -15.95
N SER A 19 -0.18 7.82 -16.71
CA SER A 19 -1.60 7.45 -16.82
C SER A 19 -2.17 6.85 -15.54
N HIS A 20 -1.32 6.22 -14.71
CA HIS A 20 -1.72 5.59 -13.46
C HIS A 20 -1.59 6.50 -12.23
N GLU A 21 -1.16 7.76 -12.38
CA GLU A 21 -0.95 8.68 -11.25
C GLU A 21 0.01 8.07 -10.20
N THR A 22 1.12 7.50 -10.67
CA THR A 22 2.12 6.76 -9.85
C THR A 22 3.55 7.25 -10.05
N LYS A 23 3.76 8.27 -10.89
CA LYS A 23 5.06 8.88 -11.13
C LYS A 23 5.76 9.25 -9.82
N GLY A 24 6.98 8.76 -9.65
CA GLY A 24 7.82 9.03 -8.48
C GLY A 24 7.59 8.11 -7.28
N LEU A 25 6.62 7.18 -7.31
CA LEU A 25 6.42 6.23 -6.19
C LEU A 25 7.55 5.19 -6.08
N SER A 26 8.24 4.87 -7.18
CA SER A 26 9.40 3.98 -7.16
C SER A 26 10.34 4.29 -8.30
N SER A 27 11.64 4.10 -8.06
CA SER A 27 12.69 4.16 -9.07
C SER A 27 13.11 2.78 -9.59
N LYS A 28 12.57 1.70 -9.00
CA LYS A 28 13.01 0.31 -9.22
C LYS A 28 12.04 -0.51 -10.05
N HIS A 29 10.75 -0.29 -9.84
CA HIS A 29 9.67 -1.07 -10.41
C HIS A 29 8.68 -0.16 -11.14
N LEU A 30 8.09 -0.66 -12.24
CA LEU A 30 6.88 -0.07 -12.80
C LEU A 30 5.77 -0.11 -11.73
N VAL A 31 5.15 1.02 -11.45
CA VAL A 31 4.02 1.10 -10.50
C VAL A 31 2.74 1.43 -11.26
N VAL A 32 1.74 0.56 -11.14
CA VAL A 32 0.43 0.70 -11.81
C VAL A 32 -0.70 0.46 -10.83
N ARG A 33 -1.91 0.86 -11.20
CA ARG A 33 -3.12 0.72 -10.39
C ARG A 33 -4.09 -0.25 -11.03
N ARG A 34 -4.70 -1.12 -10.22
CA ARG A 34 -5.64 -2.15 -10.69
C ARG A 34 -6.87 -1.54 -11.38
N GLY A 35 -7.49 -2.27 -12.29
CA GLY A 35 -8.69 -1.80 -13.01
C GLY A 35 -8.42 -0.74 -14.10
N GLU A 36 -7.16 -0.42 -14.38
CA GLU A 36 -6.73 0.46 -15.48
C GLU A 36 -5.68 -0.30 -16.31
N PRO A 37 -5.69 -0.21 -17.66
CA PRO A 37 -4.68 -0.84 -18.50
C PRO A 37 -3.31 -0.17 -18.42
N PHE A 38 -2.26 -0.99 -18.48
CA PHE A 38 -0.89 -0.52 -18.71
C PHE A 38 -0.29 -1.16 -19.96
N LYS A 39 0.55 -0.40 -20.65
CA LYS A 39 1.13 -0.76 -21.93
C LYS A 39 2.48 -1.45 -21.75
N ILE A 40 2.77 -2.44 -22.59
CA ILE A 40 4.13 -2.97 -22.77
C ILE A 40 4.42 -3.15 -24.26
N THR A 41 5.69 -3.06 -24.63
CA THR A 41 6.13 -3.26 -26.01
C THR A 41 7.15 -4.41 -26.07
N LEU A 42 6.83 -5.43 -26.85
CA LEU A 42 7.64 -6.62 -27.07
C LEU A 42 8.41 -6.50 -28.37
N PHE A 43 9.72 -6.72 -28.32
CA PHE A 43 10.60 -6.71 -29.49
C PHE A 43 11.11 -8.12 -29.77
N PHE A 44 10.71 -8.67 -30.90
CA PHE A 44 11.06 -10.00 -31.37
C PHE A 44 12.18 -9.97 -32.43
N GLN A 45 12.90 -11.08 -32.55
CA GLN A 45 13.91 -11.34 -33.56
C GLN A 45 13.61 -12.68 -34.27
N GLY A 46 14.15 -12.85 -35.48
CA GLY A 46 13.94 -14.03 -36.31
C GLY A 46 12.82 -13.76 -37.30
N ARG A 47 11.76 -14.56 -37.30
CA ARG A 47 10.57 -14.28 -38.11
C ARG A 47 9.64 -13.25 -37.46
N LEU A 48 8.70 -12.72 -38.25
CA LEU A 48 7.64 -11.84 -37.75
C LEU A 48 6.66 -12.61 -36.85
N PHE A 49 6.16 -11.92 -35.82
CA PHE A 49 5.00 -12.39 -35.05
C PHE A 49 3.77 -12.38 -35.94
N ASN A 50 2.99 -13.46 -35.93
CA ASN A 50 1.76 -13.59 -36.70
C ASN A 50 0.63 -14.10 -35.80
N THR A 51 -0.39 -13.28 -35.58
CA THR A 51 -1.52 -13.57 -34.69
C THR A 51 -2.37 -14.79 -35.09
N ASP A 52 -2.31 -15.23 -36.36
CA ASP A 52 -3.04 -16.40 -36.85
C ASP A 52 -2.32 -17.71 -36.52
N ARG A 53 -1.03 -17.66 -36.18
CA ARG A 53 -0.17 -18.83 -35.94
C ARG A 53 0.47 -18.86 -34.56
N ASP A 54 0.68 -17.68 -33.98
CA ASP A 54 1.38 -17.48 -32.73
C ASP A 54 0.41 -17.03 -31.66
N SER A 55 0.68 -17.43 -30.42
CA SER A 55 -0.09 -16.96 -29.26
C SER A 55 0.85 -16.48 -28.17
N LEU A 56 0.47 -15.35 -27.56
CA LEU A 56 1.14 -14.79 -26.40
C LEU A 56 0.26 -15.07 -25.19
N VAL A 57 0.80 -15.76 -24.20
CA VAL A 57 0.11 -16.02 -22.93
C VAL A 57 0.90 -15.40 -21.80
N PHE A 58 0.30 -14.43 -21.13
CA PHE A 58 0.92 -13.78 -19.99
C PHE A 58 0.59 -14.54 -18.72
N ARG A 59 1.54 -14.52 -17.78
CA ARG A 59 1.36 -15.02 -16.43
C ARG A 59 1.83 -13.95 -15.44
N ALA A 60 0.90 -13.43 -14.64
CA ALA A 60 1.22 -12.52 -13.55
C ALA A 60 1.31 -13.32 -12.25
N VAL A 61 2.48 -13.33 -11.62
CA VAL A 61 2.79 -14.13 -10.43
C VAL A 61 2.92 -13.21 -9.22
N LEU A 62 2.19 -13.50 -8.13
CA LEU A 62 2.28 -12.80 -6.84
C LEU A 62 2.71 -13.79 -5.77
N GLY A 63 3.98 -13.71 -5.36
CA GLY A 63 4.60 -14.73 -4.51
C GLY A 63 4.63 -16.09 -5.22
N GLY A 64 3.77 -17.01 -4.81
CA GLY A 64 3.55 -18.30 -5.48
C GLY A 64 2.16 -18.49 -6.09
N LEU A 65 1.30 -17.48 -6.04
CA LEU A 65 0.01 -17.47 -6.74
C LEU A 65 0.21 -16.90 -8.15
N TYR A 66 -0.62 -17.31 -9.10
CA TYR A 66 -0.56 -16.75 -10.45
C TYR A 66 -1.90 -16.72 -11.15
N VAL A 67 -2.01 -15.84 -12.14
CA VAL A 67 -3.09 -15.81 -13.12
C VAL A 67 -2.49 -15.84 -14.52
N GLU A 68 -3.03 -16.70 -15.38
CA GLU A 68 -2.67 -16.77 -16.78
C GLU A 68 -3.78 -16.19 -17.65
N PHE A 69 -3.40 -15.40 -18.64
CA PHE A 69 -4.33 -14.76 -19.55
C PHE A 69 -3.70 -14.60 -20.95
N PRO A 70 -4.40 -15.02 -22.01
CA PRO A 70 -3.92 -14.86 -23.38
C PRO A 70 -4.03 -13.40 -23.84
N ALA A 71 -3.14 -12.99 -24.72
CA ALA A 71 -3.25 -11.75 -25.48
C ALA A 71 -4.17 -11.97 -26.68
N THR A 72 -5.13 -11.07 -26.88
CA THR A 72 -6.12 -11.17 -27.96
C THR A 72 -6.18 -9.86 -28.74
N LEU A 73 -6.65 -9.89 -29.99
CA LEU A 73 -6.87 -8.68 -30.79
C LEU A 73 -8.16 -7.94 -30.43
N SER A 74 -9.02 -8.56 -29.62
CA SER A 74 -10.30 -7.99 -29.20
C SER A 74 -10.15 -7.27 -27.87
N LYS A 75 -10.78 -6.09 -27.77
CA LYS A 75 -10.99 -5.45 -26.47
C LYS A 75 -11.75 -6.38 -25.53
N PRO A 76 -11.32 -6.50 -24.27
CA PRO A 76 -12.04 -7.30 -23.30
C PRO A 76 -13.46 -6.72 -23.10
N LEU A 77 -14.46 -7.59 -23.15
CA LEU A 77 -15.86 -7.21 -22.90
C LEU A 77 -16.13 -6.84 -21.43
N SER A 78 -15.22 -7.22 -20.54
CA SER A 78 -15.30 -6.93 -19.11
C SER A 78 -13.90 -6.78 -18.50
N TYR A 79 -13.71 -5.73 -17.72
CA TYR A 79 -12.49 -5.48 -16.94
C TYR A 79 -12.51 -6.17 -15.56
N SER A 80 -13.45 -7.11 -15.34
CA SER A 80 -13.55 -7.87 -14.09
C SER A 80 -12.46 -8.95 -13.94
N ARG A 81 -11.74 -9.28 -15.01
CA ARG A 81 -10.69 -10.31 -15.05
C ARG A 81 -9.43 -9.79 -15.71
N TRP A 82 -8.32 -10.48 -15.44
CA TRP A 82 -7.06 -10.25 -16.14
C TRP A 82 -7.21 -10.56 -17.62
N ASN A 83 -6.74 -9.64 -18.47
CA ASN A 83 -6.75 -9.78 -19.91
C ASN A 83 -5.55 -9.05 -20.53
N ALA A 84 -5.26 -9.35 -21.80
CA ALA A 84 -4.30 -8.62 -22.60
C ALA A 84 -4.87 -8.36 -24.00
N GLU A 85 -4.73 -7.12 -24.47
CA GLU A 85 -5.13 -6.69 -25.81
C GLU A 85 -3.87 -6.35 -26.63
N ILE A 86 -3.68 -7.02 -27.76
CA ILE A 86 -2.67 -6.66 -28.74
C ILE A 86 -3.21 -5.47 -29.54
N GLU A 87 -2.46 -4.36 -29.60
CA GLU A 87 -2.90 -3.18 -30.33
C GLU A 87 -3.10 -3.50 -31.83
N PRO A 88 -4.31 -3.29 -32.39
CA PRO A 88 -4.59 -3.63 -33.78
C PRO A 88 -3.73 -2.84 -34.77
N GLY A 89 -3.43 -3.44 -35.93
CA GLY A 89 -2.67 -2.81 -37.00
C GLY A 89 -1.23 -3.30 -37.06
N ILE A 90 -0.27 -2.42 -36.78
CA ILE A 90 1.18 -2.65 -36.96
C ILE A 90 1.64 -3.91 -36.22
N SER A 91 1.08 -4.22 -35.05
CA SER A 91 1.50 -5.35 -34.20
C SER A 91 1.11 -6.74 -34.73
N THR A 92 0.28 -6.86 -35.77
CA THR A 92 -0.24 -8.18 -36.21
C THR A 92 0.76 -9.01 -37.02
N HIS A 93 1.70 -8.34 -37.70
CA HIS A 93 2.70 -8.92 -38.61
C HIS A 93 4.03 -8.15 -38.48
N SER A 94 4.58 -8.09 -37.27
CA SER A 94 5.68 -7.19 -36.93
C SER A 94 6.70 -7.85 -36.00
N HIS A 95 7.91 -7.28 -35.98
CA HIS A 95 8.90 -7.58 -34.94
C HIS A 95 8.60 -6.84 -33.64
N THR A 96 7.76 -5.82 -33.67
CA THR A 96 7.32 -5.05 -32.50
C THR A 96 5.84 -5.29 -32.27
N VAL A 97 5.49 -5.74 -31.08
CA VAL A 97 4.11 -6.02 -30.66
C VAL A 97 3.83 -5.24 -29.39
N THR A 98 2.90 -4.28 -29.48
CA THR A 98 2.44 -3.51 -28.32
C THR A 98 1.19 -4.16 -27.74
N VAL A 99 1.19 -4.35 -26.42
CA VAL A 99 0.13 -5.03 -25.69
C VAL A 99 -0.33 -4.16 -24.52
N ASN A 100 -1.63 -3.98 -24.37
CA ASN A 100 -2.24 -3.40 -23.18
C ASN A 100 -2.66 -4.53 -22.23
N ILE A 101 -2.09 -4.56 -21.03
CA ILE A 101 -2.41 -5.53 -19.98
C ILE A 101 -3.43 -4.91 -19.03
N PHE A 102 -4.50 -5.65 -18.76
CA PHE A 102 -5.60 -5.24 -17.89
C PHE A 102 -5.57 -6.09 -16.62
N ALA A 103 -5.23 -5.48 -15.49
CA ALA A 103 -5.44 -6.10 -14.19
C ALA A 103 -6.89 -5.86 -13.73
N SER A 104 -7.55 -6.89 -13.19
CA SER A 104 -8.91 -6.74 -12.62
C SER A 104 -8.92 -5.70 -11.49
N SER A 105 -9.99 -4.91 -11.34
CA SER A 105 -10.16 -4.00 -10.19
C SER A 105 -10.25 -4.72 -8.84
N PHE A 106 -10.39 -6.06 -8.86
CA PHE A 106 -10.38 -6.91 -7.67
C PHE A 106 -9.04 -7.63 -7.46
N SER A 107 -8.00 -7.25 -8.22
CA SER A 107 -6.67 -7.86 -8.07
C SER A 107 -6.04 -7.45 -6.74
N SER A 108 -5.25 -8.36 -6.19
CA SER A 108 -4.50 -8.13 -4.96
C SER A 108 -3.41 -7.09 -5.15
N VAL A 109 -3.18 -6.28 -4.11
CA VAL A 109 -2.06 -5.35 -4.05
C VAL A 109 -0.75 -6.09 -3.77
N GLY A 110 0.32 -5.75 -4.49
CA GLY A 110 1.65 -6.31 -4.27
C GLY A 110 2.61 -6.17 -5.45
N LEU A 111 3.82 -6.72 -5.27
CA LEU A 111 4.83 -6.84 -6.33
C LEU A 111 4.58 -8.13 -7.12
N TYR A 112 4.34 -7.97 -8.42
CA TYR A 112 4.09 -9.05 -9.37
C TYR A 112 5.31 -9.31 -10.25
N ASP A 113 5.59 -10.59 -10.49
CA ASP A 113 6.51 -11.06 -11.52
C ASP A 113 5.72 -11.37 -12.80
N LEU A 114 6.00 -10.65 -13.88
CA LEU A 114 5.33 -10.82 -15.16
C LEU A 114 6.14 -11.75 -16.07
N ARG A 115 5.48 -12.80 -16.56
CA ARG A 115 6.05 -13.77 -17.49
C ARG A 115 5.26 -13.82 -18.78
N LEU A 116 5.95 -14.17 -19.84
CA LEU A 116 5.39 -14.34 -21.18
C LEU A 116 5.73 -15.73 -21.70
N HIS A 117 4.69 -16.47 -22.08
CA HIS A 117 4.79 -17.71 -22.83
C HIS A 117 4.46 -17.44 -24.29
N VAL A 118 5.44 -17.64 -25.16
CA VAL A 118 5.31 -17.49 -26.62
C VAL A 118 5.10 -18.89 -27.21
N LEU A 119 3.91 -19.11 -27.77
CA LEU A 119 3.52 -20.37 -28.40
C LEU A 119 3.59 -20.21 -29.92
N ALA A 120 4.64 -20.74 -30.54
CA ALA A 120 5.00 -20.49 -31.94
C ALA A 120 5.47 -21.79 -32.60
N GLN A 121 4.54 -22.64 -33.08
CA GLN A 121 4.86 -24.02 -33.50
C GLN A 121 6.02 -24.10 -34.52
N PRO A 122 6.98 -25.03 -34.33
CA PRO A 122 7.06 -26.08 -33.30
C PRO A 122 7.68 -25.61 -31.96
N TRP A 123 8.06 -24.34 -31.83
CA TRP A 123 8.78 -23.81 -30.67
C TRP A 123 7.83 -23.25 -29.61
N GLN A 124 8.27 -23.35 -28.36
CA GLN A 124 7.60 -22.74 -27.22
C GLN A 124 8.67 -22.15 -26.31
N HIS A 125 8.54 -20.87 -26.02
CA HIS A 125 9.49 -20.14 -25.18
C HIS A 125 8.78 -19.51 -24.00
N SER A 126 9.48 -19.42 -22.87
CA SER A 126 8.97 -18.79 -21.66
C SER A 126 9.98 -17.78 -21.16
N TYR A 127 9.55 -16.55 -20.96
CA TYR A 127 10.41 -15.44 -20.57
C TYR A 127 9.89 -14.79 -19.29
N ARG A 128 10.81 -14.42 -18.41
CA ARG A 128 10.55 -13.45 -17.35
C ARG A 128 10.74 -12.07 -17.94
N ILE A 129 9.68 -11.27 -18.05
CA ILE A 129 9.70 -10.02 -18.82
C ILE A 129 9.76 -8.76 -17.97
N GLY A 130 9.50 -8.86 -16.66
CA GLY A 130 9.68 -7.75 -15.73
C GLY A 130 8.93 -7.97 -14.43
N GLU A 131 9.09 -7.02 -13.51
CA GLU A 131 8.30 -6.93 -12.29
C GLU A 131 7.53 -5.60 -12.28
N PHE A 132 6.34 -5.61 -11.68
CA PHE A 132 5.55 -4.39 -11.50
C PHE A 132 4.80 -4.43 -10.18
N VAL A 133 4.60 -3.26 -9.56
CA VAL A 133 3.77 -3.11 -8.36
C VAL A 133 2.35 -2.76 -8.80
N LEU A 134 1.38 -3.50 -8.28
CA LEU A 134 -0.04 -3.24 -8.47
C LEU A 134 -0.65 -2.66 -7.19
N LEU A 135 -1.22 -1.45 -7.28
CA LEU A 135 -1.84 -0.73 -6.16
C LEU A 135 -3.37 -0.65 -6.29
N CYS A 136 -4.04 -0.23 -5.22
CA CYS A 136 -5.44 0.17 -5.27
C CYS A 136 -5.63 1.39 -6.20
N ASN A 137 -6.83 1.53 -6.76
CA ASN A 137 -7.12 2.55 -7.77
C ASN A 137 -8.30 3.45 -7.41
N PRO A 138 -8.04 4.63 -6.79
CA PRO A 138 -9.10 5.56 -6.45
C PRO A 138 -9.67 6.33 -7.67
N TRP A 139 -9.08 6.18 -8.86
CA TRP A 139 -9.60 6.73 -10.13
C TRP A 139 -10.54 5.76 -10.86
N CYS A 140 -10.50 4.47 -10.56
CA CYS A 140 -11.32 3.46 -11.23
C CYS A 140 -12.69 3.31 -10.57
N PRO A 141 -13.83 3.60 -11.25
CA PRO A 141 -15.17 3.46 -10.67
C PRO A 141 -15.56 2.05 -10.23
N ALA A 142 -14.87 1.03 -10.76
CA ALA A 142 -15.08 -0.37 -10.42
C ALA A 142 -14.24 -0.83 -9.21
N ASP A 143 -13.38 0.02 -8.67
CA ASP A 143 -12.59 -0.27 -7.47
C ASP A 143 -13.36 0.18 -6.21
N SER A 144 -13.33 -0.65 -5.18
CA SER A 144 -13.83 -0.36 -3.83
C SER A 144 -13.30 0.94 -3.21
N VAL A 145 -12.12 1.43 -3.62
CA VAL A 145 -11.53 2.68 -3.12
C VAL A 145 -11.82 3.89 -4.02
N TYR A 146 -12.70 3.74 -5.01
CA TYR A 146 -13.06 4.82 -5.92
C TYR A 146 -13.50 6.06 -5.15
N PHE A 147 -12.95 7.21 -5.54
CA PHE A 147 -13.27 8.47 -4.91
C PHE A 147 -13.56 9.50 -6.01
N GLN A 148 -14.83 9.84 -6.24
CA GLN A 148 -15.25 10.61 -7.42
C GLN A 148 -14.65 12.02 -7.51
N ASN A 149 -14.48 12.71 -6.38
CA ASN A 149 -13.99 14.09 -6.35
C ASN A 149 -12.47 14.15 -6.57
N GLU A 150 -12.05 14.87 -7.61
CA GLU A 150 -10.65 14.99 -8.02
C GLU A 150 -9.77 15.74 -7.02
N GLU A 151 -10.25 16.87 -6.49
CA GLU A 151 -9.54 17.66 -5.47
C GLU A 151 -9.28 16.83 -4.21
N LEU A 152 -10.24 15.99 -3.82
CA LEU A 152 -10.09 15.10 -2.68
C LEU A 152 -9.21 13.88 -2.98
N ARG A 153 -9.10 13.43 -4.24
CA ARG A 153 -8.07 12.45 -4.63
C ARG A 153 -6.67 13.07 -4.55
N GLU A 154 -6.53 14.32 -5.00
CA GLU A 154 -5.27 15.05 -4.86
C GLU A 154 -4.87 15.14 -3.37
N GLU A 155 -5.78 15.56 -2.50
CA GLU A 155 -5.50 15.71 -1.07
C GLU A 155 -5.31 14.38 -0.31
N TYR A 156 -6.13 13.37 -0.58
CA TYR A 156 -6.14 12.13 0.22
C TYR A 156 -5.30 11.01 -0.35
N VAL A 157 -4.69 11.17 -1.53
CA VAL A 157 -3.82 10.17 -2.16
C VAL A 157 -2.48 10.78 -2.56
N LYS A 158 -2.48 11.94 -3.24
CA LYS A 158 -1.28 12.49 -3.86
C LYS A 158 -0.51 13.45 -2.97
N ASN A 159 -1.19 14.29 -2.20
CA ASN A 159 -0.53 15.28 -1.35
C ASN A 159 0.34 14.57 -0.30
N ASP A 160 1.64 14.85 -0.30
CA ASP A 160 2.64 14.23 0.56
C ASP A 160 3.06 15.11 1.73
N VAL A 161 2.38 16.25 1.90
CA VAL A 161 2.49 17.12 3.07
C VAL A 161 1.11 17.37 3.64
N GLY A 162 1.00 17.45 4.96
CA GLY A 162 -0.27 17.70 5.62
C GLY A 162 -0.14 18.40 6.96
N LEU A 163 -1.28 18.50 7.65
CA LEU A 163 -1.37 19.09 8.97
C LEU A 163 -1.91 18.08 9.96
N LEU A 164 -1.24 18.00 11.11
CA LEU A 164 -1.72 17.32 12.31
C LEU A 164 -2.25 18.38 13.27
N TYR A 165 -3.52 18.28 13.66
CA TYR A 165 -4.10 19.21 14.63
C TYR A 165 -3.78 18.72 16.04
N MET A 166 -3.22 19.61 16.87
CA MET A 166 -2.79 19.31 18.24
C MET A 166 -3.27 20.41 19.20
N GLY A 167 -2.84 20.33 20.46
CA GLY A 167 -3.22 21.28 21.50
C GLY A 167 -4.51 20.87 22.22
N THR A 168 -5.40 21.83 22.44
CA THR A 168 -6.68 21.59 23.15
C THR A 168 -7.86 22.05 22.29
N SER A 169 -9.08 21.65 22.64
CA SER A 169 -10.28 22.11 21.93
C SER A 169 -10.46 23.63 21.92
N LYS A 170 -9.83 24.35 22.86
CA LYS A 170 -9.87 25.81 22.96
C LYS A 170 -8.67 26.50 22.30
N ASN A 171 -7.61 25.75 22.02
CA ASN A 171 -6.39 26.27 21.40
C ASN A 171 -5.83 25.18 20.48
N VAL A 172 -6.40 25.10 19.29
CA VAL A 172 -6.03 24.13 18.26
C VAL A 172 -4.79 24.65 17.54
N VAL A 173 -3.74 23.84 17.51
CA VAL A 173 -2.46 24.18 16.90
C VAL A 173 -2.23 23.25 15.71
N PRO A 174 -2.13 23.76 14.47
CA PRO A 174 -1.72 22.96 13.34
C PRO A 174 -0.21 22.71 13.39
N ARG A 175 0.20 21.47 13.14
CA ARG A 175 1.59 21.08 12.99
C ARG A 175 1.81 20.48 11.60
N PRO A 176 2.72 21.03 10.79
CA PRO A 176 3.10 20.42 9.52
C PRO A 176 3.65 19.00 9.72
N TRP A 177 3.34 18.13 8.77
CA TRP A 177 3.87 16.78 8.70
C TRP A 177 4.16 16.39 7.25
N GLU A 178 5.33 15.81 7.03
CA GLU A 178 5.75 15.29 5.74
C GLU A 178 5.38 13.81 5.67
N PHE A 179 4.33 13.49 4.92
CA PHE A 179 3.95 12.10 4.67
C PHE A 179 4.95 11.40 3.76
N SER A 180 5.53 12.15 2.81
CA SER A 180 6.70 11.75 2.02
C SER A 180 6.54 10.42 1.29
N GLN A 181 5.34 10.11 0.77
CA GLN A 181 5.07 8.84 0.08
C GLN A 181 5.88 8.62 -1.21
N TYR A 182 6.46 9.67 -1.79
CA TYR A 182 7.28 9.61 -3.01
C TYR A 182 8.79 9.54 -2.72
N GLU A 183 9.19 9.54 -1.45
CA GLU A 183 10.59 9.37 -1.09
C GLU A 183 11.11 7.98 -1.47
N GLU A 184 12.38 7.91 -1.85
CA GLU A 184 12.98 6.67 -2.35
C GLU A 184 12.87 5.54 -1.31
N GLY A 185 12.37 4.39 -1.74
CA GLY A 185 12.24 3.20 -0.92
C GLY A 185 10.95 3.11 -0.09
N ILE A 186 10.16 4.19 0.02
CA ILE A 186 8.97 4.18 0.88
C ILE A 186 7.91 3.20 0.37
N LEU A 187 7.71 3.11 -0.95
CA LEU A 187 6.82 2.11 -1.53
C LEU A 187 7.23 0.69 -1.15
N GLU A 188 8.51 0.36 -1.34
CA GLU A 188 9.05 -0.96 -1.05
C GLU A 188 8.90 -1.31 0.45
N ILE A 189 9.17 -0.35 1.34
CA ILE A 189 9.00 -0.53 2.78
C ILE A 189 7.52 -0.80 3.14
N CYS A 190 6.58 -0.12 2.48
CA CYS A 190 5.15 -0.37 2.67
C CYS A 190 4.73 -1.76 2.18
N LEU A 191 5.34 -2.28 1.10
CA LEU A 191 5.11 -3.65 0.64
C LEU A 191 5.74 -4.69 1.60
N ASP A 192 6.93 -4.40 2.12
CA ASP A 192 7.60 -5.23 3.12
C ASP A 192 6.80 -5.32 4.42
N LEU A 193 6.18 -4.22 4.86
CA LEU A 193 5.25 -4.21 5.99
C LEU A 193 4.17 -5.28 5.85
N LEU A 194 3.55 -5.40 4.67
CA LEU A 194 2.54 -6.42 4.44
C LEU A 194 3.13 -7.84 4.49
N ASN A 195 4.33 -8.05 3.95
CA ASN A 195 5.01 -9.36 3.91
C ASN A 195 5.55 -9.81 5.27
N ILE A 196 5.84 -8.87 6.17
CA ILE A 196 6.37 -9.13 7.52
C ILE A 196 5.26 -9.37 8.53
N SER A 197 4.04 -8.96 8.19
CA SER A 197 2.86 -9.08 9.05
C SER A 197 2.64 -10.49 9.58
N PRO A 198 2.07 -10.63 10.80
CA PRO A 198 1.69 -11.93 11.34
C PRO A 198 0.76 -12.72 10.40
N GLN A 199 -0.15 -12.02 9.71
CA GLN A 199 -1.09 -12.62 8.77
C GLN A 199 -0.35 -13.28 7.60
N HIS A 200 0.65 -12.59 7.04
CA HIS A 200 1.48 -13.14 5.97
C HIS A 200 2.36 -14.30 6.45
N ARG A 201 2.98 -14.17 7.63
CA ARG A 201 3.79 -15.25 8.23
C ARG A 201 2.97 -16.51 8.52
N SER A 202 1.73 -16.34 8.97
CA SER A 202 0.85 -17.45 9.30
C SER A 202 0.35 -18.16 8.04
N ASN A 203 -0.07 -17.42 7.01
CA ASN A 203 -0.54 -17.99 5.75
C ASN A 203 -0.39 -16.98 4.60
N TRP A 204 0.79 -16.97 3.98
CA TRP A 204 1.14 -16.03 2.92
C TRP A 204 0.21 -16.12 1.70
N GLN A 205 -0.28 -17.32 1.36
CA GLN A 205 -1.21 -17.52 0.24
C GLN A 205 -2.54 -16.84 0.49
N MET A 206 -3.13 -17.09 1.67
CA MET A 206 -4.40 -16.48 2.05
C MET A 206 -4.27 -14.98 2.24
N ASP A 207 -3.15 -14.52 2.80
CA ASP A 207 -2.84 -13.10 2.92
C ASP A 207 -2.84 -12.42 1.55
N TYR A 208 -2.08 -12.92 0.57
CA TYR A 208 -2.08 -12.34 -0.78
C TYR A 208 -3.48 -12.33 -1.42
N LEU A 209 -4.29 -13.38 -1.28
CA LEU A 209 -5.66 -13.37 -1.82
C LEU A 209 -6.53 -12.27 -1.19
N ARG A 210 -6.35 -12.01 0.12
CA ARG A 210 -7.10 -11.00 0.87
C ARG A 210 -6.61 -9.57 0.65
N ARG A 211 -5.40 -9.36 0.14
CA ARG A 211 -4.89 -8.03 -0.27
C ARG A 211 -5.66 -7.39 -1.44
N SER A 212 -6.68 -8.07 -1.98
CA SER A 212 -7.67 -7.47 -2.88
C SER A 212 -8.70 -6.59 -2.14
N ASP A 213 -8.86 -6.76 -0.84
CA ASP A 213 -9.81 -6.00 -0.02
C ASP A 213 -9.11 -4.84 0.74
N PRO A 214 -9.45 -3.57 0.47
CA PRO A 214 -8.86 -2.45 1.19
C PRO A 214 -9.19 -2.45 2.70
N VAL A 215 -10.29 -3.07 3.13
CA VAL A 215 -10.62 -3.22 4.56
C VAL A 215 -9.63 -4.18 5.23
N TYR A 216 -9.29 -5.28 4.56
CA TYR A 216 -8.26 -6.20 5.03
C TYR A 216 -6.90 -5.51 5.10
N LEU A 217 -6.48 -4.82 4.04
CA LEU A 217 -5.24 -4.04 4.02
C LEU A 217 -5.20 -3.04 5.19
N SER A 218 -6.28 -2.28 5.41
CA SER A 218 -6.39 -1.32 6.51
C SER A 218 -6.16 -1.95 7.88
N ARG A 219 -6.70 -3.16 8.10
CA ARG A 219 -6.55 -3.89 9.37
C ARG A 219 -5.12 -4.39 9.57
N VAL A 220 -4.51 -4.95 8.53
CA VAL A 220 -3.10 -5.40 8.59
C VAL A 220 -2.19 -4.21 8.86
N VAL A 221 -2.36 -3.10 8.13
CA VAL A 221 -1.58 -1.89 8.35
C VAL A 221 -1.77 -1.36 9.77
N CYS A 222 -3.01 -1.19 10.23
CA CYS A 222 -3.32 -0.70 11.57
C CYS A 222 -2.62 -1.53 12.67
N ALA A 223 -2.66 -2.86 12.55
CA ALA A 223 -1.95 -3.76 13.46
C ALA A 223 -0.43 -3.58 13.39
N MET A 224 0.13 -3.47 12.17
CA MET A 224 1.56 -3.30 11.93
C MET A 224 2.11 -1.92 12.27
N ILE A 225 1.28 -0.91 12.51
CA ILE A 225 1.75 0.41 12.95
C ILE A 225 2.25 0.36 14.41
N ASN A 226 1.60 -0.43 15.27
CA ASN A 226 1.97 -0.60 16.68
C ASN A 226 2.80 -1.87 16.91
N CYS A 227 3.86 -1.80 17.72
CA CYS A 227 4.74 -2.95 17.94
C CYS A 227 4.33 -3.91 19.06
N GLU A 228 3.41 -3.53 19.95
CA GLU A 228 3.16 -4.27 21.20
C GLU A 228 2.72 -5.73 20.96
N ASP A 229 1.97 -6.01 19.89
CA ASP A 229 1.49 -7.36 19.58
C ASP A 229 2.19 -7.99 18.36
N ASP A 230 2.49 -7.20 17.32
CA ASP A 230 2.76 -7.73 15.97
C ASP A 230 4.16 -7.44 15.40
N ARG A 231 5.11 -7.01 16.25
CA ARG A 231 6.44 -6.52 15.81
C ARG A 231 6.33 -5.40 14.76
N GLY A 232 5.32 -4.56 14.91
CA GLY A 232 5.06 -3.39 14.07
C GLY A 232 6.12 -2.28 14.15
N ILE A 233 5.82 -1.17 13.47
CA ILE A 233 6.79 -0.10 13.19
C ILE A 233 7.20 0.67 14.44
N LEU A 234 6.25 1.13 15.26
CA LEU A 234 6.53 2.09 16.34
C LEU A 234 6.30 1.50 17.73
N LYS A 235 7.20 1.85 18.65
CA LYS A 235 7.03 1.63 20.10
C LYS A 235 6.39 2.87 20.74
N GLY A 236 5.23 2.68 21.38
CA GLY A 236 4.54 3.75 22.10
C GLY A 236 5.22 4.14 23.41
N ASN A 237 5.28 5.44 23.73
CA ASN A 237 5.74 5.91 25.05
C ASN A 237 5.09 7.24 25.45
N TRP A 238 4.39 7.24 26.58
CA TRP A 238 3.71 8.40 27.18
C TRP A 238 4.27 8.78 28.56
N SER A 239 5.39 8.21 28.98
CA SER A 239 5.98 8.47 30.30
C SER A 239 6.59 9.86 30.47
N GLY A 240 6.79 10.59 29.37
CA GLY A 240 7.54 11.86 29.35
C GLY A 240 9.07 11.68 29.39
N VAL A 241 9.58 10.45 29.39
CA VAL A 241 11.01 10.14 29.39
C VAL A 241 11.34 9.24 28.19
N PHE A 242 12.12 9.78 27.24
CA PHE A 242 12.39 9.14 25.94
C PHE A 242 13.84 8.65 25.80
N ARG A 243 14.39 8.00 26.84
CA ARG A 243 15.75 7.46 26.77
C ARG A 243 15.84 6.38 25.68
N ASN A 244 16.97 6.37 24.96
CA ASN A 244 17.28 5.42 23.89
C ASN A 244 16.31 5.46 22.69
N GLY A 245 15.64 6.58 22.46
CA GLY A 245 14.78 6.79 21.32
C GLY A 245 14.64 8.28 21.02
N VAL A 246 13.84 8.58 20.00
CA VAL A 246 13.48 9.94 19.61
C VAL A 246 12.25 10.39 20.39
N ASN A 247 12.21 11.66 20.82
CA ASN A 247 11.02 12.21 21.44
C ASN A 247 9.89 12.22 20.39
N PRO A 248 8.69 11.68 20.66
CA PRO A 248 7.58 11.66 19.71
C PRO A 248 7.24 13.04 19.10
N SER A 249 7.52 14.12 19.84
CA SER A 249 7.33 15.50 19.38
C SER A 249 8.45 16.04 18.51
N GLU A 250 9.54 15.32 18.26
CA GLU A 250 10.64 15.72 17.36
C GLU A 250 10.41 15.23 15.92
N TRP A 251 9.59 14.19 15.71
CA TRP A 251 9.27 13.72 14.37
C TRP A 251 8.56 14.79 13.54
N THR A 252 9.00 14.98 12.30
CA THR A 252 8.40 15.91 11.33
C THR A 252 7.84 15.20 10.11
N GLY A 253 8.18 13.93 9.90
CA GLY A 253 7.73 13.15 8.76
C GLY A 253 7.68 11.65 9.02
N SER A 254 7.01 10.94 8.12
CA SER A 254 6.83 9.48 8.20
C SER A 254 7.98 8.70 7.56
N ASP A 255 8.69 9.29 6.60
CA ASP A 255 9.71 8.60 5.82
C ASP A 255 10.93 8.23 6.67
N ASP A 256 11.41 9.15 7.52
CA ASP A 256 12.50 8.85 8.47
C ASP A 256 12.15 7.65 9.37
N ILE A 257 10.91 7.58 9.87
CA ILE A 257 10.44 6.48 10.72
C ILE A 257 10.44 5.16 9.92
N LEU A 258 9.88 5.17 8.71
CA LEU A 258 9.79 3.98 7.86
C LEU A 258 11.18 3.49 7.42
N LYS A 259 12.07 4.41 7.01
CA LYS A 259 13.46 4.12 6.64
C LYS A 259 14.23 3.53 7.82
N LEU A 260 14.15 4.14 9.02
CA LEU A 260 14.76 3.59 10.25
C LEU A 260 14.24 2.20 10.61
N TRP A 261 12.94 1.97 10.45
CA TRP A 261 12.34 0.66 10.68
C TRP A 261 12.93 -0.39 9.73
N ALA A 262 13.05 -0.08 8.43
CA ALA A 262 13.65 -0.97 7.45
C ALA A 262 15.16 -1.23 7.69
N GLU A 263 15.93 -0.17 7.95
CA GLU A 263 17.38 -0.23 8.21
C GLU A 263 17.70 -1.06 9.45
N SER A 264 16.87 -0.95 10.49
CA SER A 264 17.00 -1.70 11.74
C SER A 264 16.60 -3.18 11.64
N LYS A 265 16.36 -3.68 10.42
CA LYS A 265 15.84 -5.04 10.15
C LYS A 265 14.47 -5.26 10.76
N PHE A 266 13.60 -4.27 10.59
CA PHE A 266 12.19 -4.30 11.01
C PHE A 266 12.03 -4.42 12.53
N LYS A 267 12.93 -3.77 13.27
CA LYS A 267 12.82 -3.63 14.73
C LYS A 267 12.02 -2.36 15.05
N PRO A 268 11.23 -2.36 16.14
CA PRO A 268 10.41 -1.20 16.48
C PRO A 268 11.23 0.09 16.65
N VAL A 269 10.77 1.16 16.03
CA VAL A 269 11.31 2.52 16.14
C VAL A 269 10.79 3.14 17.44
N HIS A 270 11.72 3.67 18.24
CA HIS A 270 11.44 4.29 19.53
C HIS A 270 11.54 5.81 19.35
N TYR A 271 10.53 6.64 19.62
CA TYR A 271 9.17 6.33 20.10
C TYR A 271 8.09 7.04 19.28
N GLY A 272 6.85 6.55 19.38
CA GLY A 272 5.66 7.18 18.82
C GLY A 272 4.61 7.51 19.86
N GLN A 273 3.73 8.45 19.52
CA GLN A 273 2.45 8.71 20.20
C GLN A 273 1.32 8.77 19.16
N CYS A 274 0.07 8.91 19.60
CA CYS A 274 -1.13 8.71 18.77
C CYS A 274 -1.09 9.43 17.40
N TRP A 275 -0.62 10.68 17.34
CA TRP A 275 -0.51 11.42 16.09
C TRP A 275 0.59 10.87 15.16
N VAL A 276 1.70 10.37 15.72
CA VAL A 276 2.79 9.75 14.96
C VAL A 276 2.30 8.44 14.34
N PHE A 277 1.61 7.61 15.12
CA PHE A 277 0.99 6.37 14.61
C PHE A 277 0.01 6.66 13.48
N ALA A 278 -0.89 7.64 13.68
CA ALA A 278 -1.88 8.02 12.68
C ALA A 278 -1.23 8.59 11.40
N ALA A 279 -0.16 9.37 11.53
CA ALA A 279 0.53 9.95 10.38
C ALA A 279 1.28 8.89 9.56
N VAL A 280 2.00 7.96 10.22
CA VAL A 280 2.65 6.83 9.53
C VAL A 280 1.60 5.91 8.89
N MET A 281 0.48 5.64 9.57
CA MET A 281 -0.65 4.91 8.97
C MET A 281 -1.14 5.61 7.70
N CYS A 282 -1.35 6.93 7.75
CA CYS A 282 -1.80 7.71 6.60
C CYS A 282 -0.83 7.60 5.42
N THR A 283 0.48 7.71 5.66
CA THR A 283 1.50 7.49 4.62
C THR A 283 1.36 6.12 3.98
N VAL A 284 1.35 5.04 4.77
CA VAL A 284 1.26 3.67 4.24
C VAL A 284 -0.04 3.47 3.43
N MET A 285 -1.16 3.97 3.92
CA MET A 285 -2.45 3.85 3.22
C MET A 285 -2.45 4.63 1.89
N ARG A 286 -1.89 5.84 1.85
CA ARG A 286 -1.75 6.66 0.64
C ARG A 286 -0.85 5.97 -0.40
N VAL A 287 0.29 5.43 0.04
CA VAL A 287 1.21 4.64 -0.79
C VAL A 287 0.50 3.45 -1.43
N LEU A 288 -0.32 2.71 -0.67
CA LEU A 288 -1.08 1.56 -1.18
C LEU A 288 -2.24 1.96 -2.11
N GLY A 289 -2.49 3.26 -2.30
CA GLY A 289 -3.56 3.80 -3.14
C GLY A 289 -4.92 3.87 -2.45
N ILE A 290 -4.97 3.83 -1.12
CA ILE A 290 -6.20 3.95 -0.34
C ILE A 290 -6.33 5.40 0.16
N PRO A 291 -7.34 6.17 -0.29
CA PRO A 291 -7.55 7.55 0.16
C PRO A 291 -7.61 7.65 1.69
N CYS A 292 -6.72 8.44 2.29
CA CYS A 292 -6.57 8.50 3.74
C CYS A 292 -6.30 9.93 4.24
N ARG A 293 -6.76 10.22 5.46
CA ARG A 293 -6.50 11.49 6.17
C ARG A 293 -6.36 11.24 7.66
N VAL A 294 -5.53 12.05 8.32
CA VAL A 294 -5.40 12.03 9.79
C VAL A 294 -6.55 12.84 10.41
N VAL A 295 -7.16 12.30 11.46
CA VAL A 295 -8.24 12.94 12.20
C VAL A 295 -7.83 13.12 13.65
N THR A 296 -8.13 14.29 14.21
CA THR A 296 -7.89 14.60 15.61
C THR A 296 -9.22 14.77 16.33
N ASN A 297 -9.37 14.04 17.45
CA ASN A 297 -10.48 14.21 18.36
C ASN A 297 -9.99 14.84 19.67
N PHE A 298 -10.50 16.02 20.02
CA PHE A 298 -10.18 16.68 21.28
C PHE A 298 -11.07 16.15 22.40
N ASN A 299 -10.52 16.07 23.62
CA ASN A 299 -11.22 15.47 24.77
C ASN A 299 -11.66 14.02 24.49
N SER A 300 -10.79 13.26 23.82
CA SER A 300 -11.07 11.86 23.45
C SER A 300 -11.09 10.96 24.68
N ALA A 301 -12.16 10.18 24.81
CA ALA A 301 -12.36 9.16 25.84
C ALA A 301 -11.50 7.90 25.57
N HIS A 302 -10.18 8.07 25.49
CA HIS A 302 -9.22 6.99 25.23
C HIS A 302 -9.03 6.12 26.49
N ASP A 303 -8.80 4.82 26.32
CA ASP A 303 -8.57 3.84 27.41
C ASP A 303 -9.73 3.67 28.41
N THR A 304 -10.96 3.60 27.90
CA THR A 304 -12.14 3.25 28.69
C THR A 304 -12.50 1.78 28.47
N ASN A 305 -13.17 1.13 29.43
CA ASN A 305 -13.58 -0.29 29.36
C ASN A 305 -14.70 -0.54 28.32
N GLY A 306 -14.79 0.29 27.27
CA GLY A 306 -15.83 0.23 26.24
C GLY A 306 -17.24 0.61 26.72
N ASN A 307 -17.38 1.08 27.96
CA ASN A 307 -18.63 1.64 28.47
C ASN A 307 -18.71 3.15 28.15
N LEU A 308 -19.94 3.67 28.03
CA LEU A 308 -20.18 5.10 27.74
C LEU A 308 -20.02 6.02 28.97
N VAL A 309 -19.43 5.50 30.06
CA VAL A 309 -19.31 6.20 31.35
C VAL A 309 -17.84 6.22 31.77
N ILE A 310 -17.30 7.42 31.97
CA ILE A 310 -15.95 7.65 32.49
C ILE A 310 -16.09 8.20 33.90
N GLU A 311 -15.53 7.48 34.87
CA GLU A 311 -15.45 7.95 36.25
C GLU A 311 -14.04 8.48 36.51
N GLU A 312 -13.96 9.72 36.96
CA GLU A 312 -12.72 10.34 37.41
C GLU A 312 -12.83 10.68 38.90
N TYR A 313 -11.79 10.34 39.65
CA TYR A 313 -11.75 10.54 41.08
C TYR A 313 -10.76 11.67 41.39
N TYR A 314 -11.15 12.55 42.30
CA TYR A 314 -10.39 13.72 42.70
C TYR A 314 -10.33 13.78 44.23
N ASP A 315 -9.19 14.20 44.78
CA ASP A 315 -9.08 14.49 46.21
C ASP A 315 -9.76 15.83 46.57
N GLU A 316 -9.77 16.17 47.86
CA GLU A 316 -10.36 17.41 48.38
C GLU A 316 -9.71 18.69 47.82
N MET A 317 -8.49 18.57 47.27
CA MET A 317 -7.76 19.66 46.63
C MET A 317 -7.99 19.72 45.12
N GLY A 318 -8.85 18.84 44.57
CA GLY A 318 -9.14 18.77 43.13
C GLY A 318 -8.05 18.09 42.31
N LYS A 319 -7.14 17.33 42.94
CA LYS A 319 -6.11 16.56 42.23
C LYS A 319 -6.64 15.17 41.88
N LYS A 320 -6.50 14.78 40.60
CA LYS A 320 -6.94 13.48 40.11
C LYS A 320 -6.19 12.34 40.80
N THR A 321 -6.93 11.37 41.35
CA THR A 321 -6.38 10.19 42.01
C THR A 321 -6.39 8.99 41.06
N THR A 322 -5.36 8.14 41.14
CA THR A 322 -5.32 6.89 40.37
C THR A 322 -6.02 5.77 41.14
N HIS A 323 -6.68 4.89 40.40
CA HIS A 323 -7.60 3.87 40.92
C HIS A 323 -6.96 2.84 41.90
N ASP A 324 -5.61 2.83 42.01
CA ASP A 324 -4.81 2.01 42.92
C ASP A 324 -4.72 2.54 44.36
N GLN A 325 -5.20 3.76 44.65
CA GLN A 325 -5.17 4.32 46.02
C GLN A 325 -6.32 3.83 46.94
N ARG A 326 -7.09 2.83 46.51
CA ARG A 326 -8.23 2.29 47.28
C ARG A 326 -7.85 1.65 48.63
N GLN A 327 -6.58 1.33 48.90
CA GLN A 327 -6.19 0.65 50.13
C GLN A 327 -6.00 1.54 51.36
N HIS A 328 -6.11 2.87 51.26
CA HIS A 328 -5.82 3.77 52.40
C HIS A 328 -6.95 4.71 52.84
N LEU A 329 -8.17 4.54 52.34
CA LEU A 329 -9.33 5.30 52.82
C LEU A 329 -10.35 4.35 53.46
N GLU A 330 -10.00 3.82 54.64
CA GLU A 330 -11.00 3.37 55.60
C GLU A 330 -11.76 4.61 56.09
N PHE A 331 -12.99 4.79 55.61
CA PHE A 331 -13.92 5.70 56.26
C PHE A 331 -14.39 5.06 57.57
N PRO A 332 -14.29 5.73 58.73
CA PRO A 332 -14.88 5.22 59.96
C PRO A 332 -16.39 5.17 59.79
N ARG A 333 -16.97 3.97 59.92
CA ARG A 333 -18.41 3.81 60.09
C ARG A 333 -18.79 4.44 61.41
N VAL A 334 -19.48 5.57 61.38
CA VAL A 334 -20.21 6.09 62.53
C VAL A 334 -21.57 5.41 62.52
N GLY A 335 -21.87 4.70 63.62
CA GLY A 335 -23.06 3.87 63.81
C GLY A 335 -24.32 4.60 64.21
#